data_AF-A0A819D5Y1-F1
#
_entry.id   AF-A0A819D5Y1-F1
#
_cell.length_a   1.000
_cell.length_b   1.000
_cell.length_c   1.000
_cell.angle_alpha   90.00
_cell.angle_beta   90.00
_cell.angle_gamma   90.00
#
_symmetry.space_group_name_H-M   'P 1'
#
loop_
_entity.id
_entity.type
_entity.pdbx_description
1 polymer ?
#
loop_
_entity_poly.entity_id
_entity_poly.type
_entity_poly.pdbx_seq_one_letter_code
_entity_poly.pdbx_strand_id
1 'polypeptide(L)' 'MQNAVEGACAEAGSRDLVVSGDGSWQKRGFSNHNGVAAVISSSDVPKVLDIERLSKRCTVCDGAKSIQQSDP' A
#
# COMPACT_ATOMS: atom_id res chain seq x y z
N MET A 1 -5.01 6.68 -7.74
CA MET A 1 -4.09 6.30 -8.83
C MET A 1 -4.74 6.24 -10.22
N GLN A 2 -5.85 6.95 -10.51
CA GLN A 2 -6.55 6.83 -11.81
C GLN A 2 -5.64 7.13 -13.02
N ASN A 3 -4.83 8.20 -12.95
CA ASN A 3 -3.91 8.55 -14.03
C ASN A 3 -2.85 7.46 -14.33
N ALA A 4 -2.43 6.72 -13.31
CA ALA A 4 -1.46 5.63 -13.49
C ALA A 4 -2.10 4.42 -14.19
N VAL A 5 -3.36 4.11 -13.85
CA VAL A 5 -4.15 3.07 -14.51
C VAL A 5 -4.39 3.41 -15.97
N GLU A 6 -4.85 4.63 -16.28
CA GLU A 6 -5.08 5.03 -17.68
C GLU A 6 -3.79 5.05 -18.49
N GLY A 7 -2.67 5.48 -17.88
CA GLY A 7 -1.36 5.40 -18.51
C GLY A 7 -0.91 3.96 -18.80
N ALA A 8 -1.22 3.02 -17.90
CA ALA A 8 -0.90 1.60 -18.10
C ALA A 8 -1.81 0.97 -19.18
N CYS A 9 -3.11 1.31 -19.19
CA CYS A 9 -4.06 0.88 -20.22
C CYS A 9 -3.66 1.40 -21.61
N ALA A 10 -3.24 2.66 -21.70
CA ALA A 10 -2.81 3.28 -22.96
C ALA A 10 -1.54 2.62 -23.52
N GLU A 11 -0.59 2.25 -22.65
CA GLU A 11 0.63 1.54 -23.03
C GLU A 11 0.36 0.10 -23.45
N ALA A 12 -0.50 -0.61 -22.72
CA ALA A 12 -0.88 -1.99 -23.06
C ALA A 12 -1.86 -2.09 -24.23
N GLY A 13 -2.56 -0.99 -24.57
CA GLY A 13 -3.66 -0.99 -25.54
C GLY A 13 -4.88 -1.79 -25.09
N SER A 14 -4.98 -2.15 -23.81
CA SER A 14 -6.03 -2.99 -23.23
C SER A 14 -6.31 -2.61 -21.78
N ARG A 15 -7.51 -2.92 -21.29
CA ARG A 15 -7.84 -2.85 -19.85
C ARG A 15 -7.52 -4.14 -19.10
N ASP A 16 -7.21 -5.22 -19.82
CA ASP A 16 -6.73 -6.47 -19.25
C ASP A 16 -5.23 -6.37 -19.04
N LEU A 17 -4.84 -5.91 -17.85
CA LEU A 17 -3.45 -5.69 -17.48
C LEU A 17 -2.88 -6.87 -16.72
N VAL A 18 -1.68 -7.30 -17.12
CA VAL A 18 -0.83 -8.14 -16.28
C VAL A 18 -0.18 -7.25 -15.23
N VAL A 19 -0.26 -7.68 -13.97
CA VAL A 19 0.26 -6.92 -12.82
C VAL A 19 1.20 -7.79 -12.01
N SER A 20 2.14 -7.13 -11.33
CA SER A 20 2.96 -7.73 -10.29
C SER A 20 2.63 -7.10 -8.95
N GLY A 21 2.80 -7.87 -7.88
CA GLY A 21 2.64 -7.41 -6.50
C GLY A 21 4.00 -7.44 -5.80
N ASP A 22 4.40 -6.31 -5.24
CA ASP A 22 5.61 -6.21 -4.42
C ASP A 22 5.28 -5.49 -3.10
N GLY A 23 6.17 -5.58 -2.12
CA GLY A 23 5.98 -4.91 -0.85
C GLY A 23 7.22 -4.92 0.01
N SER A 24 7.18 -4.06 1.02
CA SER A 24 8.24 -3.97 2.02
C SER A 24 7.63 -4.01 3.41
N TRP A 25 8.29 -4.75 4.30
CA TRP A 25 7.90 -4.91 5.69
C TRP A 25 9.01 -4.40 6.59
N GLN A 26 8.65 -3.76 7.71
CA GLN A 26 9.62 -3.21 8.67
C GLN A 26 10.63 -4.27 9.20
N LYS A 27 10.19 -5.52 9.25
CA LYS A 27 10.91 -6.71 9.72
C LYS A 27 10.49 -7.88 8.83
N ARG A 28 11.44 -8.78 8.54
CA ARG A 28 11.17 -10.01 7.82
C ARG A 28 10.29 -10.95 8.65
N GLY A 29 9.45 -11.74 7.98
CA GLY A 29 8.57 -12.73 8.58
C GLY A 29 7.09 -12.46 8.30
N PHE A 30 6.33 -13.55 8.11
CA PHE A 30 4.92 -13.52 7.71
C PHE A 30 3.98 -12.87 8.76
N SER A 31 4.47 -12.68 9.98
CA SER A 31 3.70 -12.12 11.10
C SER A 31 3.88 -10.61 11.29
N ASN A 32 4.60 -9.91 10.41
CA ASN A 32 4.75 -8.47 10.55
C ASN A 32 3.57 -7.72 9.93
N HIS A 33 2.95 -6.86 10.74
CA HIS A 33 1.74 -6.11 10.37
C HIS A 33 2.03 -4.63 10.07
N ASN A 34 3.30 -4.25 10.03
CA ASN A 34 3.75 -2.93 9.59
C ASN A 34 4.51 -3.08 8.28
N GLY A 35 3.89 -2.65 7.19
CA GLY A 35 4.43 -2.76 5.85
C GLY A 35 3.66 -1.95 4.82
N VAL A 36 4.11 -2.03 3.58
CA VAL A 36 3.46 -1.46 2.41
C VAL A 36 3.44 -2.51 1.32
N ALA A 37 2.30 -2.64 0.65
CA ALA A 37 2.15 -3.46 -0.54
C ALA A 37 1.79 -2.56 -1.72
N ALA A 38 2.31 -2.87 -2.90
CA ALA A 38 2.02 -2.15 -4.12
C ALA A 38 1.66 -3.13 -5.23
N VAL A 39 0.70 -2.73 -6.06
CA VAL A 39 0.37 -3.40 -7.32
C VAL A 39 0.94 -2.55 -8.45
N ILE A 40 1.78 -3.15 -9.28
CA ILE A 40 2.46 -2.47 -10.38
C ILE A 40 2.08 -3.10 -11.72
N SER A 41 1.99 -2.30 -12.79
CA SER A 41 1.82 -2.82 -14.14
C SER A 41 3.06 -3.61 -14.56
N SER A 42 2.85 -4.72 -15.26
CA SER A 42 3.93 -5.53 -15.82
C SER A 42 4.32 -4.99 -17.21
N SER A 43 5.11 -3.92 -17.24
CA SER A 43 5.69 -3.36 -18.48
C SER A 43 7.13 -2.91 -18.27
N ASP A 44 7.82 -2.50 -19.34
CA ASP A 44 9.22 -2.05 -19.29
C ASP A 44 9.40 -0.81 -18.39
N VAL A 45 8.37 0.05 -18.34
CA VAL A 45 8.29 1.19 -17.43
C VAL A 45 7.07 1.03 -16.52
N PRO A 46 7.19 0.25 -15.44
CA PRO A 46 6.06 -0.14 -14.61
C PRO A 46 5.46 1.08 -13.90
N LYS A 47 4.13 1.12 -13.84
CA LYS A 47 3.35 2.15 -13.14
C LYS A 47 2.78 1.56 -11.86
N VAL A 48 2.81 2.32 -10.78
CA VAL A 48 2.16 1.93 -9.52
C VAL A 48 0.66 2.19 -9.64
N LEU A 49 -0.11 1.11 -9.70
CA LEU A 49 -1.56 1.12 -9.86
C LEU A 49 -2.24 1.23 -8.51
N ASP A 50 -1.77 0.40 -7.57
CA ASP A 50 -2.23 0.14 -6.20
C ASP A 50 -1.21 0.46 -5.08
N ILE A 51 -1.53 1.09 -3.94
CA ILE A 51 -0.67 1.05 -2.73
C ILE A 51 -1.55 0.87 -1.50
N GLU A 52 -1.29 -0.19 -0.74
CA GLU A 52 -1.92 -0.44 0.55
C GLU A 52 -0.90 -0.36 1.69
N ARG A 53 -1.26 0.36 2.76
CA ARG A 53 -0.39 0.53 3.93
C ARG A 53 -0.92 -0.29 5.10
N LEU A 54 -0.17 -1.33 5.45
CA LEU A 54 -0.46 -2.20 6.58
C LEU A 54 0.10 -1.58 7.86
N SER A 55 -0.76 -1.32 8.84
CA SER A 55 -0.33 -0.86 10.17
C SER A 55 -1.24 -1.40 11.27
N LYS A 56 -0.63 -1.70 12.42
CA LYS A 56 -1.35 -1.95 13.69
C LYS A 56 -1.59 -0.67 14.51
N ARG A 57 -1.14 0.47 14.02
CA ARG A 57 -1.33 1.74 14.69
C ARG A 57 -2.72 2.29 14.37
N CYS A 58 -3.54 2.42 15.40
CA CYS A 58 -4.84 3.08 15.31
C CYS A 58 -4.75 4.43 16.00
N THR A 59 -4.97 5.52 15.25
CA THR A 59 -4.91 6.89 15.80
C THR A 59 -5.96 7.13 16.88
N VAL A 60 -7.11 6.47 16.80
CA VAL A 60 -8.16 6.52 17.82
C VAL A 60 -7.68 5.85 19.12
N CYS A 61 -7.06 4.67 19.02
CA CYS A 61 -6.51 3.98 20.19
C CYS A 61 -5.33 4.76 20.81
N ASP A 62 -4.49 5.36 19.98
CA ASP A 62 -3.39 6.22 20.44
C ASP A 62 -3.93 7.46 21.16
N GLY A 63 -4.97 8.10 20.62
CA GLY A 63 -5.65 9.22 21.24
C GLY A 63 -6.26 8.84 22.59
N ALA A 64 -7.00 7.73 22.67
CA ALA A 64 -7.58 7.25 23.92
C ALA A 64 -6.51 6.97 25.00
N LYS A 65 -5.38 6.37 24.62
CA LYS A 65 -4.26 6.14 25.55
C LYS A 65 -3.62 7.43 26.04
N SER A 66 -3.50 8.44 25.17
CA SER A 66 -2.93 9.74 25.57
C SER A 66 -3.80 10.46 26.60
N ILE A 67 -5.13 10.33 26.50
CA ILE A 67 -6.07 10.90 27.46
C ILE A 67 -5.97 10.20 28.82
N GLN A 68 -5.83 8.87 28.84
CA GLN A 68 -5.63 8.10 30.08
C GLN A 68 -4.33 8.46 30.81
N GLN A 69 -3.26 8.81 30.10
CA GLN A 69 -1.99 9.22 30.72
C GLN A 69 -2.04 10.65 31.29
N SER A 70 -2.99 11.48 30.83
CA SER A 70 -3.19 12.84 31.31
C SER A 70 -4.21 12.97 32.45
N ASP A 71 -4.90 11.88 32.80
CA ASP A 71 -5.81 11.81 33.94
C ASP A 71 -4.97 11.42 35.19
N PRO A 72 -4.79 12.34 36.18
CA PRO A 72 -3.82 12.19 37.27
C PRO A 72 -4.15 11.08 38.28
#